data_AF-A0A364GQ24-F1
#
_entry.id   AF-A0A364GQ24-F1
#
_cell.length_a   1.000
_cell.length_b   1.000
_cell.length_c   1.000
_cell.angle_alpha   90.00
_cell.angle_beta   90.00
_cell.angle_gamma   90.00
#
_symmetry.space_group_name_H-M   'P 1'
#
loop_
_entity.id
_entity.type
_entity.pdbx_description
1 polymer ?
#
loop_
_entity_poly.entity_id
_entity_poly.type
_entity_poly.pdbx_seq_one_letter_code
_entity_poly.pdbx_strand_id
1 'polypeptide(L)'
;MVIAAAEVVEILRQSLNGDVAVKLVGDIHWRNVGSGNVEFTFGDWRITFFNDAGELDYVDHAIAPDGRRASFDDWAGPTGYGRDPIDLLSTWEQCELSDLLERLSPSA
;
A
#
# COMPACT_ATOMS: atom_id res chain seq x y z
N MET A 1 -13.24 11.27 10.77
CA MET A 1 -12.98 11.51 9.34
C MET A 1 -12.14 10.35 8.86
N VAL A 2 -12.50 9.70 7.75
CA VAL A 2 -11.69 8.63 7.15
C VAL A 2 -10.51 9.23 6.40
N ILE A 3 -9.50 8.42 6.10
CA ILE A 3 -8.34 8.83 5.29
C ILE A 3 -8.80 8.92 3.82
N ALA A 4 -8.52 10.02 3.14
CA ALA A 4 -8.78 10.12 1.70
C ALA A 4 -7.71 9.36 0.91
N ALA A 5 -8.08 8.74 -0.22
CA ALA A 5 -7.14 8.01 -1.07
C ALA A 5 -5.94 8.88 -1.51
N ALA A 6 -6.18 10.17 -1.78
CA ALA A 6 -5.14 11.13 -2.14
C ALA A 6 -4.07 11.32 -1.04
N GLU A 7 -4.44 11.22 0.25
CA GLU A 7 -3.46 11.29 1.35
C GLU A 7 -2.53 10.07 1.33
N VAL A 8 -3.09 8.89 1.07
CA VAL A 8 -2.30 7.65 0.93
C VAL A 8 -1.35 7.80 -0.27
N VAL A 9 -1.84 8.26 -1.41
CA VAL A 9 -1.03 8.49 -2.63
C VAL A 9 0.14 9.43 -2.37
N GLU A 10 -0.06 10.52 -1.63
CA GLU A 10 1.03 11.44 -1.27
C GLU A 10 2.14 10.74 -0.49
N ILE A 11 1.78 9.91 0.50
CA ILE A 11 2.76 9.16 1.29
C ILE A 11 3.49 8.11 0.44
N LEU A 12 2.77 7.41 -0.46
CA LEU A 12 3.40 6.48 -1.39
C LEU A 12 4.42 7.21 -2.27
N ARG A 13 4.06 8.34 -2.86
CA ARG A 13 4.98 9.16 -3.69
C ARG A 13 6.20 9.64 -2.92
N GLN A 14 6.02 10.13 -1.69
CA GLN A 14 7.14 10.53 -0.83
C GLN A 14 8.09 9.36 -0.57
N SER A 15 7.56 8.15 -0.38
CA SER A 15 8.38 6.96 -0.19
C SER A 15 9.13 6.53 -1.45
N LEU A 16 8.52 6.64 -2.64
CA LEU A 16 9.17 6.38 -3.91
C LEU A 16 10.31 7.38 -4.20
N ASN A 17 10.16 8.63 -3.75
CA ASN A 17 11.22 9.64 -3.81
C ASN A 17 12.33 9.42 -2.77
N GLY A 18 12.13 8.51 -1.80
CA GLY A 18 13.06 8.24 -0.71
C GLY A 18 12.93 9.19 0.49
N ASP A 19 11.93 10.07 0.52
CA ASP A 19 11.68 11.00 1.63
C ASP A 19 11.10 10.28 2.86
N VAL A 20 10.40 9.16 2.64
CA VAL A 20 9.74 8.36 3.68
C VAL A 20 10.30 6.94 3.66
N ALA A 21 10.82 6.50 4.82
CA ALA A 21 11.35 5.14 4.96
C ALA A 21 10.23 4.09 4.97
N VAL A 22 10.43 3.00 4.24
CA VAL A 22 9.48 1.88 4.16
C VAL A 22 10.06 0.64 4.84
N LYS A 23 9.24 -0.08 5.61
CA LYS A 23 9.63 -1.32 6.30
C LYS A 23 8.48 -2.32 6.28
N LEU A 24 8.79 -3.60 6.11
CA LEU A 24 7.83 -4.68 6.29
C LEU A 24 7.39 -4.78 7.76
N VAL A 25 6.11 -5.09 7.97
CA VAL A 25 5.56 -5.37 9.30
C VAL A 25 5.18 -6.84 9.43
N GLY A 26 5.70 -7.49 10.47
CA GLY A 26 5.45 -8.90 10.75
C GLY A 26 6.28 -9.85 9.88
N ASP A 27 5.85 -11.11 9.85
CA ASP A 27 6.58 -12.22 9.21
C ASP A 27 5.97 -12.68 7.88
N ILE A 28 4.87 -12.04 7.44
CA ILE A 28 4.25 -12.33 6.15
C ILE A 28 5.00 -11.50 5.10
N HIS A 29 5.66 -12.18 4.17
CA HIS A 29 6.50 -11.54 3.15
C HIS A 29 5.78 -11.49 1.80
N TRP A 30 5.97 -10.39 1.05
CA TRP A 30 5.41 -10.20 -0.30
C TRP A 30 5.65 -11.38 -1.24
N ARG A 31 6.87 -11.95 -1.24
CA ARG A 31 7.22 -13.08 -2.12
C ARG A 31 6.61 -14.42 -1.72
N ASN A 32 6.14 -14.56 -0.48
CA ASN A 32 5.73 -15.86 0.09
C ASN A 32 4.24 -15.95 0.40
N VAL A 33 3.51 -14.82 0.36
CA VAL A 33 2.08 -14.80 0.72
C VAL A 33 1.20 -15.55 -0.28
N GLY A 34 1.66 -15.73 -1.53
CA GLY A 34 0.86 -16.34 -2.58
C GLY A 34 -0.19 -15.33 -3.07
N SER A 35 -1.34 -15.28 -2.39
CA SER A 35 -2.28 -14.15 -2.49
C SER A 35 -2.75 -13.79 -1.09
N GLY A 36 -2.71 -12.50 -0.75
CA GLY A 36 -3.15 -12.03 0.56
C GLY A 36 -2.54 -10.69 0.99
N ASN A 37 -2.94 -10.27 2.18
CA ASN A 37 -2.57 -8.98 2.74
C ASN A 37 -1.14 -8.98 3.31
N VAL A 38 -0.38 -7.95 2.95
CA VAL A 38 0.97 -7.69 3.48
C VAL A 38 1.04 -6.25 3.96
N GLU A 39 1.47 -6.05 5.21
CA GLU A 39 1.50 -4.73 5.84
C GLU A 39 2.93 -4.16 5.86
N PHE A 40 3.02 -2.86 5.60
CA PHE A 40 4.27 -2.10 5.65
C PHE A 40 4.06 -0.80 6.44
N THR A 41 5.13 -0.31 7.07
CA THR A 41 5.18 1.07 7.56
C THR A 41 5.72 1.98 6.47
N PHE A 42 5.10 3.16 6.31
CA PHE A 42 5.61 4.28 5.51
C PHE A 42 5.83 5.47 6.45
N GLY A 43 7.02 5.55 7.04
CA GLY A 43 7.26 6.44 8.18
C GLY A 43 6.37 6.01 9.36
N ASP A 44 5.49 6.91 9.80
CA ASP A 44 4.54 6.66 10.89
C ASP A 44 3.17 6.11 10.41
N TRP A 45 2.98 5.94 9.09
CA TRP A 45 1.79 5.32 8.51
C TRP A 45 1.92 3.81 8.50
N ARG A 46 0.80 3.09 8.67
CA ARG A 46 0.70 1.66 8.36
C ARG A 46 -0.22 1.47 7.16
N ILE A 47 0.28 0.80 6.13
CA ILE A 47 -0.47 0.57 4.89
C ILE A 47 -0.39 -0.92 4.59
N THR A 48 -1.56 -1.53 4.39
CA THR A 48 -1.71 -2.93 4.01
C THR A 48 -2.11 -2.99 2.55
N PHE A 49 -1.35 -3.75 1.78
CA PHE A 49 -1.63 -3.99 0.37
C PHE A 49 -2.07 -5.43 0.18
N PHE A 50 -3.00 -5.63 -0.75
CA PHE A 50 -3.33 -6.96 -1.23
C PHE A 50 -2.35 -7.34 -2.34
N ASN A 51 -1.71 -8.49 -2.15
CA ASN A 51 -0.91 -9.16 -3.16
C ASN A 51 -1.78 -10.21 -3.84
N ASP A 52 -1.85 -10.22 -5.17
CA ASP A 52 -2.47 -11.30 -5.93
C ASP A 52 -1.43 -12.04 -6.77
N ALA A 53 -1.04 -13.24 -6.34
CA ALA A 53 -0.06 -14.08 -7.02
C ALA A 53 1.27 -13.38 -7.33
N GLY A 54 1.69 -12.42 -6.48
CA GLY A 54 2.89 -11.61 -6.67
C GLY A 54 2.62 -10.20 -7.19
N GLU A 55 1.43 -9.92 -7.73
CA GLU A 55 1.06 -8.62 -8.29
C GLU A 55 0.51 -7.68 -7.20
N LEU A 56 0.84 -6.39 -7.30
CA LEU A 56 0.26 -5.33 -6.47
C LEU A 56 -1.14 -5.01 -6.99
N ASP A 57 -2.18 -5.32 -6.21
CA ASP A 57 -3.58 -5.17 -6.63
C ASP A 57 -4.20 -3.87 -6.10
N TYR A 58 -4.47 -3.79 -4.79
CA TYR A 58 -5.09 -2.62 -4.14
C TYR A 58 -4.56 -2.36 -2.72
N VAL A 59 -4.90 -1.21 -2.15
CA VAL A 59 -4.72 -0.94 -0.72
C VAL A 59 -5.91 -1.51 0.05
N ASP A 60 -5.67 -2.51 0.90
CA ASP A 60 -6.71 -3.11 1.72
C ASP A 60 -7.13 -2.18 2.86
N HIS A 61 -6.17 -1.55 3.55
CA HIS A 61 -6.44 -0.49 4.52
C HIS A 61 -5.19 0.36 4.83
N ALA A 62 -5.44 1.55 5.37
CA ALA A 62 -4.43 2.47 5.86
C ALA A 62 -4.75 2.96 7.29
N ILE A 63 -3.70 3.19 8.07
CA ILE A 63 -3.74 3.82 9.38
C ILE A 63 -2.79 5.00 9.38
N ALA A 64 -3.34 6.19 9.63
CA ALA A 64 -2.58 7.42 9.72
C ALA A 64 -1.98 7.60 11.13
N PRO A 65 -0.93 8.44 11.29
CA PRO A 65 -0.28 8.68 12.58
C PRO A 65 -1.21 9.29 13.64
N ASP A 66 -2.23 10.02 13.19
CA ASP A 66 -3.27 10.61 14.04
C ASP A 66 -4.36 9.60 14.47
N GLY A 67 -4.23 8.34 14.07
CA GLY A 67 -5.14 7.25 14.38
C GLY A 67 -6.36 7.15 13.45
N ARG A 68 -6.49 8.02 12.44
CA ARG A 68 -7.50 7.83 11.38
C ARG A 68 -7.24 6.51 10.65
N ARG A 69 -8.32 5.95 10.11
CA ARG A 69 -8.31 4.70 9.35
C ARG A 69 -9.19 4.84 8.12
N ALA A 70 -8.85 4.07 7.10
CA ALA A 70 -9.71 3.79 5.97
C ALA A 70 -9.40 2.38 5.45
N SER A 71 -10.39 1.69 4.91
CA SER A 71 -10.24 0.43 4.18
C SER A 71 -10.60 0.59 2.72
N PHE A 72 -10.36 -0.45 1.93
CA PHE A 72 -10.75 -0.54 0.52
C PHE A 72 -12.20 -0.05 0.32
N ASP A 73 -13.15 -0.53 1.12
CA ASP A 73 -14.57 -0.14 1.07
C ASP A 73 -14.84 1.36 1.24
N ASP A 74 -13.96 2.10 1.92
CA ASP A 74 -14.11 3.55 2.10
C ASP A 74 -13.77 4.34 0.82
N TRP A 75 -12.93 3.76 -0.05
CA TRP A 75 -12.51 4.36 -1.32
C TRP A 75 -13.24 3.78 -2.52
N ALA A 76 -13.42 2.46 -2.52
CA ALA A 76 -14.15 1.68 -3.49
C ALA A 76 -15.56 2.24 -3.62
N GLY A 77 -15.76 3.09 -4.64
CA GLY A 77 -17.05 3.68 -4.93
C GLY A 77 -18.08 2.60 -5.29
N PRO A 78 -19.27 2.99 -5.79
CA PRO A 78 -20.32 2.04 -6.16
C PRO A 78 -19.89 0.98 -7.18
N THR A 79 -18.82 1.26 -7.94
CA THR A 79 -18.25 0.39 -8.97
C THR A 79 -17.14 -0.51 -8.45
N GLY A 80 -16.56 -0.24 -7.27
CA GLY A 80 -15.39 -0.95 -6.76
C GLY A 80 -14.05 -0.62 -7.43
N TYR A 81 -14.02 0.29 -8.41
CA TYR A 81 -12.84 0.60 -9.21
C TYR A 81 -12.62 2.11 -9.38
N GLY A 82 -11.35 2.49 -9.58
CA GLY A 82 -10.91 3.82 -10.03
C GLY A 82 -10.78 4.85 -8.90
N ARG A 83 -10.67 4.39 -7.66
CA ARG A 83 -10.63 5.24 -6.46
C ARG A 83 -9.69 4.73 -5.38
N ASP A 84 -9.22 3.50 -5.49
CA ASP A 84 -8.20 2.98 -4.61
C ASP A 84 -6.91 3.81 -4.76
N PRO A 85 -6.10 4.00 -3.70
CA PRO A 85 -4.81 4.67 -3.83
C PRO A 85 -3.93 4.12 -4.96
N ILE A 86 -3.96 2.82 -5.25
CA ILE A 86 -3.23 2.21 -6.37
C ILE A 86 -3.74 2.73 -7.73
N ASP A 87 -5.05 2.87 -7.91
CA ASP A 87 -5.66 3.40 -9.15
C ASP A 87 -5.25 4.84 -9.47
N LEU A 88 -4.83 5.60 -8.46
CA LEU A 88 -4.45 7.01 -8.58
C LEU A 88 -2.95 7.21 -8.85
N LEU A 89 -2.17 6.13 -8.78
CA LEU A 89 -0.78 6.10 -9.19
C LEU A 89 -0.69 5.91 -10.70
N SER A 90 0.34 6.52 -11.31
CA SER A 90 0.71 6.20 -12.69
C SER A 90 1.26 4.77 -12.77
N THR A 91 1.20 4.16 -13.96
CA THR A 91 1.78 2.82 -14.19
C THR A 91 3.24 2.72 -13.76
N TRP A 92 4.03 3.78 -13.97
CA TRP A 92 5.42 3.82 -13.51
C TRP A 92 5.53 3.77 -11.98
N GLU A 93 4.71 4.56 -11.28
CA GLU A 93 4.69 4.58 -9.81
C GLU A 93 4.21 3.24 -9.22
N GLN A 94 3.26 2.57 -9.88
CA GLN A 94 2.82 1.23 -9.48
C GLN A 94 3.96 0.19 -9.61
N CYS A 95 4.71 0.22 -10.72
CA CYS A 95 5.87 -0.65 -10.91
C CYS A 95 6.95 -0.41 -9.85
N GLU A 96 7.34 0.85 -9.63
CA GLU A 96 8.36 1.19 -8.63
C GLU A 96 7.92 0.82 -7.20
N LEU A 97 6.62 0.98 -6.89
CA LEU A 97 6.07 0.55 -5.61
C LEU A 97 6.13 -0.98 -5.46
N SER A 98 5.71 -1.73 -6.48
CA SER A 98 5.80 -3.19 -6.48
C SER A 98 7.24 -3.67 -6.24
N ASP A 99 8.22 -3.11 -6.96
CA ASP A 99 9.63 -3.42 -6.81
C ASP A 99 10.16 -3.09 -5.40
N LEU A 100 9.70 -1.98 -4.82
CA LEU A 100 10.05 -1.58 -3.46
C LEU A 100 9.52 -2.59 -2.43
N LEU A 101 8.24 -2.95 -2.49
CA LEU A 101 7.61 -3.91 -1.56
C LEU A 101 8.26 -5.29 -1.63
N GLU A 102 8.56 -5.72 -2.85
CA GLU A 102 9.31 -6.94 -3.12
C GLU A 102 10.71 -6.93 -2.50
N ARG A 103 11.49 -5.85 -2.71
CA ARG A 103 12.85 -5.73 -2.16
C ARG A 103 12.88 -5.75 -0.64
N LEU A 104 11.87 -5.17 0.00
CA LEU A 104 11.75 -5.12 1.47
C LEU A 104 11.24 -6.43 2.07
N SER A 105 10.86 -7.38 1.22
CA SER A 105 10.42 -8.73 1.56
C SER A 105 11.46 -9.75 1.09
N PRO A 106 12.67 -9.81 1.67
CA PRO A 106 13.63 -10.85 1.33
C PRO A 106 13.03 -12.22 1.63
N SER A 107 13.36 -13.21 0.80
CA SER A 107 13.05 -14.60 1.10
C SER A 107 13.72 -14.97 2.44
N ALA A 108 12.93 -15.51 3.37
CA ALA A 108 13.43 -16.07 4.62
C ALA A 108 14.47 -17.20 4.39
#